data_AF-A0A958IT95-F1
#
_entry.id   AF-A0A958IT95-F1
#
_cell.length_a   1.000
_cell.length_b   1.000
_cell.length_c   1.000
_cell.angle_alpha   90.00
_cell.angle_beta   90.00
_cell.angle_gamma   90.00
#
_symmetry.space_group_name_H-M   'P 1'
#
loop_
_entity.id
_entity.type
_entity.pdbx_description
1 polymer ?
#
loop_
_entity_poly.entity_id
_entity_poly.type
_entity_poly.pdbx_seq_one_letter_code
_entity_poly.pdbx_strand_id
1 'polypeptide(L)' 'DVRNEILNIGPVTQTAEAALGMAVKKMGRTTSFTTGTIQQIDATVTVNYGSNRNATFVDQLITSAMSEGGDSGSAVVNDS' A
#
# COMPACT_ATOMS: atom_id res chain seq x y z
N ASP A 1 -17.31 13.61 -14.09
CA ASP A 1 -16.75 12.55 -14.95
C ASP A 1 -15.93 11.61 -14.08
N VAL A 2 -16.13 10.30 -14.19
CA VAL A 2 -15.39 9.29 -13.41
C VAL A 2 -14.57 8.49 -14.41
N ARG A 3 -13.25 8.49 -14.21
CA ARG A 3 -12.31 7.77 -15.07
C ARG A 3 -11.93 6.46 -14.42
N ASN A 4 -11.69 5.44 -15.25
CA ASN A 4 -11.20 4.14 -14.80
C ASN A 4 -9.67 4.17 -14.56
N GLU A 5 -9.23 5.07 -13.69
CA GLU A 5 -7.83 5.31 -13.37
C GLU A 5 -7.66 5.74 -11.91
N ILE A 6 -6.49 5.47 -11.34
CA ILE A 6 -6.11 6.00 -10.03
C ILE A 6 -5.54 7.41 -10.25
N LEU A 7 -6.07 8.40 -9.51
CA LEU A 7 -5.61 9.78 -9.59
C LEU A 7 -4.09 9.88 -9.40
N ASN A 8 -3.41 10.65 -10.27
CA ASN A 8 -1.95 10.83 -10.34
C ASN A 8 -1.11 9.56 -10.62
N ILE A 9 -1.75 8.43 -10.94
CA ILE A 9 -1.07 7.16 -11.25
C ILE A 9 -1.45 6.68 -12.66
N GLY A 10 -2.73 6.68 -12.99
CA GLY A 10 -3.25 6.14 -14.24
C GLY A 10 -3.97 4.80 -14.07
N PRO A 11 -4.26 4.09 -15.18
CA PRO A 11 -4.96 2.82 -15.16
C PRO A 11 -4.10 1.71 -14.53
N VAL A 12 -4.74 0.78 -13.82
CA VAL A 12 -4.09 -0.46 -13.39
C VAL A 12 -4.18 -1.46 -14.54
N THR A 13 -3.04 -1.97 -14.98
CA THR A 13 -2.92 -2.79 -16.19
C THR A 13 -2.84 -4.28 -15.89
N GLN A 14 -2.13 -4.66 -14.82
CA GLN A 14 -1.86 -6.04 -14.45
C GLN A 14 -1.52 -6.16 -12.96
N THR A 15 -1.47 -7.39 -12.47
CA THR A 15 -0.90 -7.74 -11.16
C THR A 15 0.53 -8.22 -11.32
N ALA A 16 1.36 -8.02 -10.30
CA ALA A 16 2.74 -8.49 -10.27
C ALA A 16 3.08 -9.04 -8.88
N GLU A 17 3.98 -10.02 -8.84
CA GLU A 17 4.58 -10.51 -7.60
C GLU A 17 5.48 -9.43 -6.99
N ALA A 18 5.42 -9.28 -5.67
CA ALA A 18 6.24 -8.31 -4.96
C ALA A 18 7.71 -8.78 -4.87
N ALA A 19 8.65 -7.83 -4.97
CA ALA A 19 10.07 -8.10 -4.81
C ALA A 19 10.72 -7.08 -3.87
N LEU A 20 11.74 -7.51 -3.11
CA LEU A 20 12.52 -6.62 -2.26
C LEU A 20 13.18 -5.52 -3.10
N GLY A 21 13.12 -4.28 -2.61
CA GLY A 21 13.63 -3.10 -3.31
C GLY A 21 12.74 -2.59 -4.43
N MET A 22 11.61 -3.24 -4.73
CA MET A 22 10.67 -2.76 -5.73
C MET A 22 10.12 -1.39 -5.36
N ALA A 23 10.20 -0.43 -6.29
CA ALA A 23 9.57 0.87 -6.16
C ALA A 23 8.05 0.74 -6.31
N VAL A 24 7.31 1.38 -5.41
CA VAL A 24 5.85 1.35 -5.36
C VAL A 24 5.29 2.75 -5.11
N LYS A 25 4.05 2.95 -5.52
CA LYS A 25 3.30 4.19 -5.38
C LYS A 25 1.84 3.92 -5.07
N LYS A 26 1.18 4.88 -4.42
CA LYS A 26 -0.27 4.84 -4.15
C LYS A 26 -0.87 6.23 -4.12
N MET A 27 -2.19 6.28 -4.22
CA MET A 27 -3.00 7.47 -3.92
C MET A 27 -3.86 7.19 -2.68
N GLY A 28 -3.49 7.78 -1.55
CA GLY A 28 -4.21 7.71 -0.27
C GLY A 28 -5.19 8.87 -0.09
N ARG A 29 -6.27 8.66 0.67
CA ARG A 29 -7.16 9.76 1.07
C ARG A 29 -6.46 10.73 2.02
N THR A 30 -5.67 10.21 2.96
CA THR A 30 -4.99 10.99 3.99
C THR A 30 -3.65 11.50 3.47
N THR A 31 -2.81 10.60 2.94
CA THR A 31 -1.44 10.98 2.52
C THR A 31 -1.34 11.46 1.08
N SER A 32 -2.45 11.49 0.32
CA SER A 32 -2.43 11.79 -1.13
C SER A 32 -1.46 10.88 -1.90
N PHE A 33 -0.80 11.41 -2.94
CA PHE A 33 0.18 10.66 -3.72
C PHE A 33 1.46 10.44 -2.93
N THR A 34 1.87 9.18 -2.76
CA THR A 34 3.10 8.81 -2.05
C THR A 34 3.81 7.70 -2.79
N THR A 35 5.13 7.65 -2.62
CA THR A 35 6.00 6.62 -3.18
C THR A 35 6.79 5.96 -2.06
N GLY A 36 7.28 4.75 -2.32
CA GLY A 36 8.10 4.01 -1.38
C GLY A 36 8.78 2.82 -2.04
N THR A 37 9.42 2.01 -1.21
CA THR A 37 10.10 0.78 -1.64
C THR A 37 9.70 -0.37 -0.75
N ILE A 38 9.57 -1.57 -1.32
CA ILE A 38 9.32 -2.80 -0.54
C ILE A 38 10.60 -3.16 0.23
N GLN A 39 10.51 -3.17 1.56
CA GLN A 39 11.61 -3.45 2.48
C GLN A 39 11.55 -4.88 3.05
N GLN A 40 10.35 -5.47 3.10
CA GLN A 40 10.13 -6.81 3.64
C GLN A 40 8.97 -7.48 2.92
N ILE A 41 9.09 -8.81 2.79
CA ILE A 41 8.09 -9.72 2.23
C ILE A 41 7.81 -10.79 3.30
N ASP A 42 6.62 -11.37 3.28
CA ASP A 42 6.15 -12.39 4.22
C ASP A 42 6.21 -11.95 5.70
N ALA A 43 5.93 -10.67 5.95
CA ALA A 43 5.93 -10.13 7.30
C ALA A 43 4.65 -10.52 8.06
N THR A 44 4.82 -10.80 9.36
CA THR A 44 3.70 -10.90 10.30
C THR A 44 3.62 -9.61 11.12
N VAL A 45 2.48 -8.91 11.04
CA VAL A 45 2.27 -7.61 11.70
C VAL A 45 1.08 -7.68 12.63
N THR A 46 1.23 -7.16 13.84
CA THR A 46 0.10 -6.95 14.76
C THR A 46 -0.27 -5.48 14.78
N VAL A 47 -1.51 -5.16 14.41
CA VAL A 47 -2.05 -3.80 14.36
C VAL A 47 -3.04 -3.62 15.49
N ASN A 48 -2.87 -2.54 16.25
CA ASN A 48 -3.79 -2.15 17.32
C ASN A 48 -4.92 -1.28 16.75
N TYR A 49 -6.16 -1.73 16.90
CA TYR A 49 -7.40 -1.07 16.46
C TYR A 49 -8.12 -0.31 17.58
N GLY A 50 -7.42 -0.02 18.67
CA GLY A 50 -7.97 0.59 19.88
C GLY A 50 -8.85 -0.36 20.69
N SER A 51 -9.23 0.07 21.90
CA SER A 51 -10.13 -0.67 22.81
C SER A 51 -9.70 -2.12 23.07
N ASN A 52 -8.39 -2.35 23.25
CA ASN A 52 -7.79 -3.68 23.43
C ASN A 52 -8.03 -4.67 22.28
N ARG A 53 -8.36 -4.18 21.08
CA ARG A 53 -8.50 -5.01 19.88
C ARG A 53 -7.22 -4.95 19.07
N ASN A 54 -6.58 -6.10 18.91
CA ASN A 54 -5.46 -6.29 18.02
C ASN A 54 -5.87 -7.23 16.89
N ALA A 55 -5.37 -6.99 15.68
CA ALA A 55 -5.46 -7.93 14.57
C ALA A 55 -4.06 -8.28 14.10
N THR A 56 -3.82 -9.56 13.86
CA THR A 56 -2.56 -10.08 13.33
C THR A 56 -2.77 -10.41 11.86
N PHE A 57 -1.90 -9.87 11.02
CA PHE A 57 -1.87 -10.10 9.58
C PHE A 57 -0.57 -10.83 9.23
N VAL A 58 -0.67 -11.87 8.41
CA VAL A 58 0.46 -12.67 7.91
C VAL A 58 0.61 -12.44 6.40
N ASP A 59 1.73 -12.82 5.81
CA ASP A 59 2.00 -12.64 4.38
C ASP A 59 1.89 -11.17 3.92
N GLN A 60 2.34 -10.26 4.78
CA GLN A 60 2.28 -8.82 4.52
C GLN A 60 3.56 -8.30 3.86
N LEU A 61 3.40 -7.26 3.06
CA LEU A 61 4.49 -6.45 2.53
C LEU A 61 4.73 -5.25 3.45
N ILE A 62 5.99 -4.97 3.77
CA ILE A 62 6.39 -3.75 4.49
C ILE A 62 7.11 -2.83 3.51
N THR A 63 6.67 -1.58 3.44
CA THR A 63 7.30 -0.54 2.62
C THR A 63 8.05 0.47 3.48
N SER A 64 8.86 1.33 2.86
CA SER A 64 9.25 2.60 3.48
C SER A 64 8.02 3.42 3.89
N ALA A 65 8.18 4.35 4.83
CA ALA A 65 7.08 5.18 5.33
C ALA A 65 6.38 5.93 4.18
N MET A 66 5.15 5.54 3.89
CA MET A 66 4.34 6.11 2.81
C MET A 66 2.84 6.08 3.09
N SER A 67 2.39 5.71 4.29
CA SER A 67 0.97 5.55 4.60
C SER A 67 0.64 5.97 6.03
N GLU A 68 -0.57 6.50 6.20
CA GLU A 68 -1.14 6.81 7.50
C GLU A 68 -2.56 6.22 7.65
N GLY A 69 -3.11 6.35 8.86
CA GLY A 69 -4.50 6.01 9.13
C GLY A 69 -5.44 6.76 8.18
N GLY A 70 -6.35 6.02 7.55
CA GLY A 70 -7.29 6.56 6.57
C GLY A 70 -6.91 6.37 5.10
N ASP A 71 -5.73 5.83 4.82
CA ASP A 71 -5.37 5.35 3.47
C ASP A 71 -5.72 3.86 3.25
N SER A 72 -6.15 3.17 4.29
CA SER A 72 -6.50 1.74 4.22
C SER A 72 -7.50 1.49 3.09
N GLY A 73 -7.17 0.56 2.20
CA GLY A 73 -7.96 0.25 1.01
C GLY A 73 -7.44 0.87 -0.30
N SER A 74 -6.49 1.82 -0.24
CA SER A 74 -5.81 2.30 -1.44
C SER A 74 -4.96 1.21 -2.09
N ALA A 75 -5.05 1.09 -3.42
CA ALA A 75 -4.18 0.21 -4.18
C ALA A 75 -2.74 0.70 -4.15
N VAL A 76 -1.80 -0.23 -3.95
CA VAL A 76 -0.36 -0.03 -4.10
C VAL A 76 0.05 -0.65 -5.42
N VAL A 77 0.71 0.11 -6.29
CA VAL A 77 1.14 -0.32 -7.62
C VAL A 77 2.62 -0.05 -7.82
N ASN A 78 3.28 -0.79 -8.71
CA ASN A 78 4.65 -0.51 -9.12
C ASN A 78 4.68 0.48 -10.30
N ASP A 79 5.85 0.69 -10.90
CA ASP A 79 6.04 1.56 -12.05
C ASP A 79 5.85 0.88 -13.43
N SER A 80 5.52 -0.42 -13.44
CA SER A 80 5.43 -1.23 -14.67
C SER A 80 4.08 -1.12 -15.36
#